data_AF-A0A2I3HRC6-F1
#
_entry.id   AF-A0A2I3HRC6-F1
#
_cell.length_a   1.000
_cell.length_b   1.000
_cell.length_c   1.000
_cell.angle_alpha   90.00
_cell.angle_beta   90.00
_cell.angle_gamma   90.00
#
_symmetry.space_group_name_H-M   'P 1'
#
loop_
_entity.id
_entity.type
_entity.pdbx_description
1 polymer ?
#
loop_
_entity_poly.entity_id
_entity_poly.type
_entity_poly.pdbx_seq_one_letter_code
_entity_poly.pdbx_strand_id
1 'polypeptide(L)' 'MSASVVSVISRFLEEYLSSTPQRLKLLDAYLLYILLTGALQFGYCLLVGTFPFNSFLSGFISCVGSFILAGSLFEFPG' A
#
# COMPACT_ATOMS: atom_id res chain seq x y z
N MET A 1 -14.01 21.09 23.62
CA MET A 1 -14.11 19.86 22.83
C MET A 1 -12.75 19.57 22.22
N SER A 2 -11.91 18.76 22.89
CA SER A 2 -10.65 18.32 22.29
C SER A 2 -11.01 17.15 21.37
N ALA A 3 -11.21 17.44 20.08
CA ALA A 3 -11.26 16.39 19.07
C ALA A 3 -9.90 15.69 19.13
N SER A 4 -9.85 14.57 19.85
CA SER A 4 -8.62 13.84 20.03
C SER A 4 -8.28 13.24 18.68
N VAL A 5 -7.08 13.50 18.16
CA VAL A 5 -6.59 12.89 16.91
C VAL A 5 -6.84 11.38 16.87
N VAL A 6 -6.73 10.72 18.03
CA VAL A 6 -7.10 9.31 18.22
C VAL A 6 -8.56 9.03 17.84
N SER A 7 -9.52 9.83 18.30
CA SER A 7 -10.94 9.65 17.95
C SER A 7 -11.22 9.86 16.47
N VAL A 8 -10.50 10.77 15.82
CA VAL A 8 -10.63 11.02 14.37
C VAL A 8 -10.09 9.81 13.61
N ILE A 9 -8.92 9.30 13.99
CA ILE A 9 -8.30 8.11 13.38
C ILE A 9 -9.19 6.89 13.58
N SER A 10 -9.75 6.67 14.77
CA SER A 10 -10.65 5.55 15.05
C SER A 10 -11.91 5.60 14.17
N ARG A 11 -12.51 6.79 14.01
CA ARG A 11 -13.69 6.97 13.14
C ARG A 11 -13.36 6.68 11.68
N PHE A 12 -12.25 7.21 11.17
CA PHE A 12 -11.80 6.94 9.81
C PHE A 12 -11.48 5.47 9.56
N LEU A 13 -10.86 4.78 10.53
CA LEU A 13 -10.57 3.35 10.41
C LEU A 13 -11.85 2.51 10.38
N GLU A 14 -12.83 2.82 11.23
CA GLU A 14 -14.10 2.10 11.30
C GLU A 14 -14.90 2.27 10.00
N GLU A 15 -14.97 3.50 9.48
CA GLU A 15 -15.59 3.83 8.19
C GLU A 15 -14.89 3.13 7.03
N TYR A 16 -13.55 3.16 7.00
CA TYR A 16 -12.73 2.48 5.99
C TYR A 16 -12.93 0.96 6.04
N LEU A 17 -12.96 0.37 7.25
CA LEU A 17 -13.20 -1.06 7.40
C LEU A 17 -14.63 -1.46 6.98
N SER A 18 -15.62 -0.60 7.18
CA SER A 18 -17.01 -0.91 6.81
C SER A 18 -17.31 -0.72 5.32
N SER A 19 -16.74 0.33 4.71
CA SER A 19 -17.13 0.78 3.38
C SER A 19 -16.26 0.21 2.25
N THR A 20 -15.03 -0.23 2.57
CA THR A 20 -14.08 -0.71 1.56
C THR A 20 -14.25 -2.21 1.24
N PRO A 21 -14.41 -2.59 -0.04
CA PRO A 21 -14.52 -3.99 -0.44
C PRO A 21 -13.24 -4.78 -0.14
N GLN A 22 -13.38 -6.09 0.15
CA GLN A 22 -12.26 -6.95 0.59
C GLN A 22 -11.06 -6.97 -0.38
N ARG A 23 -11.30 -6.80 -1.68
CA ARG A 23 -10.24 -6.73 -2.70
C ARG A 23 -9.36 -5.48 -2.54
N LEU A 24 -9.96 -4.33 -2.25
CA LEU A 24 -9.23 -3.09 -1.97
C LEU A 24 -8.44 -3.20 -0.66
N LYS A 25 -9.02 -3.80 0.38
CA LYS A 25 -8.31 -4.03 1.66
C LYS A 25 -7.07 -4.92 1.52
N LEU A 26 -7.18 -6.01 0.76
CA LEU A 26 -6.04 -6.90 0.49
C LEU A 26 -4.91 -6.14 -0.22
N LEU A 27 -5.30 -5.24 -1.13
CA LEU A 27 -4.37 -4.45 -1.90
C LEU A 27 -3.71 -3.33 -1.10
N ASP A 28 -4.47 -2.69 -0.21
CA ASP A 28 -3.95 -1.72 0.75
C ASP A 28 -2.90 -2.36 1.67
N ALA A 29 -3.21 -3.54 2.23
CA ALA A 29 -2.25 -4.32 3.03
C ALA A 29 -1.00 -4.72 2.23
N TYR A 30 -1.16 -5.05 0.96
CA TYR A 30 -0.05 -5.38 0.07
C TYR A 30 0.84 -4.16 -0.24
N LEU A 31 0.23 -3.00 -0.48
CA LEU A 31 0.94 -1.74 -0.70
C LEU A 31 1.72 -1.32 0.54
N LEU A 32 1.13 -1.49 1.73
CA LEU A 32 1.77 -1.25 3.02
C LEU A 32 2.98 -2.18 3.23
N TYR A 33 2.85 -3.47 2.87
CA TYR A 33 3.95 -4.43 2.91
C TYR A 33 5.10 -4.03 1.98
N ILE A 34 4.82 -3.64 0.74
CA ILE A 34 5.88 -3.23 -0.20
C ILE A 34 6.52 -1.92 0.24
N LEU A 35 5.77 -0.99 0.82
CA LEU A 35 6.29 0.27 1.37
C LEU A 35 7.24 0.02 2.55
N LEU A 36 6.86 -0.85 3.49
CA LEU A 36 7.74 -1.27 4.59
C LEU A 36 8.99 -1.98 4.09
N THR A 37 8.82 -2.91 3.15
CA THR A 37 9.95 -3.63 2.54
C THR A 37 10.89 -2.66 1.81
N GLY A 38 10.35 -1.67 1.11
CA GLY A 38 11.12 -0.61 0.45
C GLY A 38 11.86 0.30 1.43
N ALA A 39 11.24 0.68 2.54
CA ALA A 39 11.89 1.46 3.59
C ALA A 39 13.05 0.69 4.24
N LEU A 40 12.85 -0.61 4.50
CA LEU A 40 13.91 -1.49 5.00
C LEU A 40 15.03 -1.67 3.97
N GLN A 41 14.70 -1.87 2.70
CA GLN A 41 15.67 -1.99 1.60
C GLN A 41 16.46 -0.68 1.41
N PHE A 42 15.80 0.46 1.56
CA PHE A 42 16.41 1.78 1.52
C PHE A 42 17.36 1.99 2.70
N GLY A 43 16.94 1.65 3.92
CA GLY A 43 17.80 1.66 5.10
C GLY A 43 19.02 0.74 4.95
N TYR A 44 18.83 -0.45 4.40
CA TYR A 44 19.92 -1.39 4.12
C TYR A 44 20.88 -0.87 3.05
N CYS A 45 20.37 -0.30 1.96
CA CYS A 45 21.19 0.34 0.92
C CYS A 45 22.02 1.51 1.48
N LEU A 46 21.48 2.30 2.40
CA LEU A 46 22.20 3.39 3.07
C LEU A 46 23.33 2.87 3.99
N LEU A 47 23.16 1.69 4.59
CA LEU A 47 24.11 1.09 5.53
C LEU A 47 25.20 0.24 4.87
N VAL A 48 24.87 -0.54 3.83
CA VAL A 48 25.73 -1.60 3.25
C VAL A 48 26.07 -1.38 1.76
N GLY A 49 25.31 -0.54 1.04
CA GLY A 49 25.50 -0.29 -0.40
C GLY A 49 24.39 -0.86 -1.29
N THR A 50 24.38 -0.48 -2.58
CA THR A 50 23.23 -0.43 -3.53
C THR A 50 22.72 -1.76 -4.11
N PHE A 51 22.85 -2.88 -3.39
CA PHE A 51 22.46 -4.21 -3.86
C PHE A 51 21.28 -4.77 -3.01
N PRO A 52 20.05 -5.01 -3.53
CA PRO A 52 19.56 -4.97 -4.92
C PRO A 52 18.34 -4.03 -5.09
N PHE A 53 18.57 -2.76 -5.45
CA PHE A 53 17.49 -1.77 -5.68
C PHE A 53 16.62 -2.10 -6.91
N ASN A 54 17.22 -2.63 -7.98
CA ASN A 54 16.52 -2.87 -9.25
C ASN A 54 15.49 -4.02 -9.15
N SER A 55 15.81 -5.08 -8.41
CA SER A 55 14.87 -6.18 -8.17
C SER A 55 13.70 -5.75 -7.28
N PHE A 56 13.93 -4.86 -6.31
CA PHE A 56 12.86 -4.23 -5.53
C PHE A 56 11.97 -3.34 -6.40
N LEU A 57 12.56 -2.48 -7.23
CA LEU A 57 11.82 -1.57 -8.11
C LEU A 57 10.95 -2.34 -9.11
N SER A 58 11.47 -3.43 -9.68
CA SER A 58 10.71 -4.33 -10.56
C SER A 58 9.54 -5.00 -9.84
N GLY A 59 9.76 -5.48 -8.62
CA GLY A 59 8.69 -6.02 -7.78
C GLY A 59 7.60 -5.00 -7.49
N PHE A 60 7.99 -3.79 -7.04
CA PHE A 60 7.06 -2.70 -6.77
C PHE A 60 6.23 -2.31 -7.99
N ILE A 61 6.88 -2.06 -9.14
CA ILE A 61 6.18 -1.66 -10.37
C ILE A 61 5.25 -2.77 -10.87
N SER A 62 5.62 -4.05 -10.74
CA SER A 62 4.72 -5.17 -11.09
C SER A 62 3.43 -5.14 -10.27
N CYS A 63 3.51 -4.81 -8.99
CA CYS A 63 2.37 -4.75 -8.08
C CYS A 63 1.44 -3.58 -8.39
N VAL A 64 2.03 -2.41 -8.64
CA VAL A 64 1.30 -1.21 -9.05
C VAL A 64 0.63 -1.43 -10.41
N GLY A 65 1.34 -2.06 -11.37
CA GLY A 65 0.80 -2.40 -12.68
C GLY A 65 -0.40 -3.35 -12.58
N SER A 66 -0.31 -4.42 -11.78
CA SER A 66 -1.43 -5.33 -11.54
C SER A 66 -2.61 -4.64 -10.84
N PHE A 67 -2.37 -3.67 -9.96
CA PHE A 67 -3.45 -2.90 -9.33
C PHE A 67 -4.16 -2.00 -10.34
N ILE A 68 -3.41 -1.25 -11.15
CA ILE A 68 -3.98 -0.36 -12.17
C ILE A 68 -4.82 -1.17 -13.16
N LEU A 69 -4.33 -2.34 -13.59
CA LEU A 69 -5.08 -3.26 -14.45
C LEU A 69 -6.32 -3.85 -13.75
N ALA A 70 -6.23 -4.19 -12.46
CA ALA A 70 -7.38 -4.70 -11.72
C ALA A 70 -8.45 -3.61 -11.51
N GLY A 71 -8.05 -2.37 -11.27
CA GLY A 71 -8.94 -1.22 -11.18
C GLY A 71 -9.61 -0.92 -12.52
N SER A 72 -8.86 -0.91 -13.62
CA SER A 72 -9.42 -0.68 -14.95
C SER A 72 -10.34 -1.81 -15.40
N LEU A 73 -10.02 -3.08 -15.10
CA LEU A 73 -10.91 -4.21 -15.38
C LEU A 73 -12.21 -4.14 -14.55
N PHE A 74 -12.13 -3.64 -13.32
CA PHE A 74 -13.30 -3.43 -12.45
C PHE A 74 -14.18 -2.26 -12.91
N GLU A 75 -13.64 -1.30 -13.67
CA GLU A 75 -14.39 -0.18 -14.26
C GLU A 75 -15.03 -0.52 -15.62
N PHE A 76 -14.69 -1.68 -16.20
CA PHE A 76 -15.24 -2.20 -17.46
C PHE A 76 -16.42 -3.23 -17.39
N PRO A 77 -17.26 -3.31 -16.34
CA PRO A 77 -18.53 -4.01 -16.41
C PRO A 77 -19.70 -3.05 -16.73
N GLY A 78 -19.53 -2.18 -17.73
CA GLY A 78 -20.55 -1.26 -18.25
C GLY A 78 -20.91 -1.58 -19.69
#